data_AF-A0A2V6USA6-F1
#
_entry.id   AF-A0A2V6USA6-F1
#
_cell.length_a   1.000
_cell.length_b   1.000
_cell.length_c   1.000
_cell.angle_alpha   90.00
_cell.angle_beta   90.00
_cell.angle_gamma   90.00
#
_symmetry.space_group_name_H-M   'P 1'
#
loop_
_entity.id
_entity.type
_entity.pdbx_description
1 polymer ?
#
loop_
_entity_poly.entity_id
_entity_poly.type
_entity_poly.pdbx_seq_one_letter_code
_entity_poly.pdbx_strand_id
1 'polypeptide(L)'
;QKLDVLFSPMIYTLPSFMSGHVARTLTCPRVMAAPENIKAGFIKERDVFAEAGIAYAAPFVSLDEPRLVPKQLFEGLRNVVPGLTAAETAHAVDAGYTALADFNARLRRKSREVLEWCARENRACLLVLARP
;
A
#
# COMPACT_ATOMS: atom_id res chain seq x y z
N GLN A 1 -22.78 -6.42 -8.97
CA GLN A 1 -21.74 -6.22 -10.02
C GLN A 1 -20.82 -7.43 -10.02
N LYS A 2 -20.37 -7.89 -11.20
CA LYS A 2 -19.36 -8.95 -11.31
C LYS A 2 -17.98 -8.35 -11.00
N LEU A 3 -17.12 -9.10 -10.33
CA LEU A 3 -15.71 -8.75 -10.12
C LEU A 3 -14.89 -9.38 -11.25
N ASP A 4 -14.04 -8.61 -11.92
CA ASP A 4 -13.15 -9.12 -12.97
C ASP A 4 -11.74 -9.41 -12.44
N VAL A 5 -11.27 -8.57 -11.51
CA VAL A 5 -9.93 -8.66 -10.91
C VAL A 5 -10.01 -8.51 -9.41
N LEU A 6 -9.41 -9.44 -8.66
CA LEU A 6 -9.16 -9.29 -7.23
C LEU A 6 -7.69 -8.96 -7.01
N PHE A 7 -7.41 -7.68 -6.75
CA PHE A 7 -6.06 -7.18 -6.49
C PHE A 7 -5.76 -7.19 -4.98
N SER A 8 -4.75 -7.97 -4.59
CA SER A 8 -4.32 -8.15 -3.20
C SER A 8 -2.79 -8.22 -3.16
N PRO A 9 -2.06 -7.08 -3.19
CA PRO A 9 -0.61 -7.09 -3.30
C PRO A 9 0.07 -7.58 -2.03
N MET A 10 1.18 -8.30 -2.20
CA MET A 10 2.12 -8.65 -1.14
C MET A 10 3.00 -7.44 -0.83
N ILE A 11 2.59 -6.61 0.12
CA ILE A 11 3.31 -5.38 0.48
C ILE A 11 4.46 -5.72 1.41
N TYR A 12 5.69 -5.44 1.00
CA TYR A 12 6.91 -5.74 1.75
C TYR A 12 7.37 -4.60 2.66
N THR A 13 7.31 -3.38 2.14
CA THR A 13 7.76 -2.16 2.82
C THR A 13 6.79 -1.03 2.58
N LEU A 14 6.78 -0.04 3.49
CA LEU A 14 5.93 1.15 3.42
C LEU A 14 6.77 2.43 3.53
N PRO A 15 6.41 3.52 2.82
CA PRO A 15 7.00 4.83 3.06
C PRO A 15 6.83 5.27 4.52
N SER A 16 7.84 5.94 5.07
CA SER A 16 7.74 6.57 6.39
C SER A 16 8.47 7.90 6.42
N PHE A 17 7.96 8.82 7.24
CA PHE A 17 8.68 10.05 7.57
C PHE A 17 9.87 9.80 8.53
N MET A 18 9.97 8.60 9.10
CA MET A 18 11.07 8.21 9.99
C MET A 18 12.25 7.60 9.23
N SER A 19 12.25 7.64 7.89
CA SER A 19 13.38 7.16 7.08
C SER A 19 14.70 7.80 7.54
N GLY A 20 15.72 6.97 7.77
CA GLY A 20 17.00 7.40 8.34
C GLY A 20 17.06 7.40 9.88
N HIS A 21 15.92 7.28 10.56
CA HIS A 21 15.82 7.15 12.02
C HIS A 21 15.40 5.74 12.48
N VAL A 22 14.99 4.89 11.54
CA VAL A 22 14.70 3.47 11.77
C VAL A 22 15.50 2.62 10.79
N ALA A 23 15.82 1.39 11.18
CA ALA A 23 16.59 0.48 10.33
C ALA A 23 15.88 0.17 9.01
N ARG A 24 14.55 -0.06 9.06
CA ARG A 24 13.69 -0.27 7.89
C ARG A 24 12.20 -0.14 8.26
N THR A 25 11.36 0.07 7.26
CA THR A 25 9.90 0.18 7.37
C THR A 25 9.19 -1.05 6.82
N LEU A 26 9.62 -2.23 7.29
CA LEU A 26 9.05 -3.52 6.90
C LEU A 26 7.60 -3.65 7.40
N THR A 27 6.74 -4.22 6.54
CA THR A 27 5.41 -4.66 6.96
C THR A 27 5.51 -5.91 7.85
N CYS A 28 4.44 -6.19 8.60
CA CYS A 28 4.32 -7.47 9.28
C CYS A 28 4.37 -8.60 8.23
N PRO A 29 5.12 -9.70 8.46
CA PRO A 29 5.18 -10.82 7.52
C PRO A 29 3.80 -11.37 7.12
N ARG A 30 2.78 -11.19 7.98
CA ARG A 30 1.40 -11.52 7.66
C ARG A 30 0.83 -10.67 6.53
N VAL A 31 1.13 -9.37 6.46
CA VAL A 31 0.67 -8.49 5.37
C VAL A 31 1.28 -8.93 4.04
N MET A 32 2.57 -9.26 4.05
CA MET A 32 3.27 -9.74 2.86
C MET A 32 2.77 -11.12 2.41
N ALA A 33 2.60 -12.08 3.34
CA ALA A 33 2.26 -13.47 2.99
C ALA A 33 0.74 -13.74 2.89
N ALA A 34 -0.11 -12.91 3.48
CA ALA A 34 -1.56 -13.14 3.49
C ALA A 34 -2.17 -13.29 2.09
N PRO A 35 -1.80 -12.50 1.07
CA PRO A 35 -2.36 -12.68 -0.26
C PRO A 35 -2.18 -14.07 -0.84
N GLU A 36 -1.00 -14.68 -0.71
CA GLU A 36 -0.76 -16.04 -1.22
C GLU A 36 -1.40 -17.10 -0.33
N ASN A 37 -1.44 -16.90 0.99
CA ASN A 37 -2.14 -17.82 1.90
C ASN A 37 -3.66 -17.84 1.63
N ILE A 38 -4.26 -16.66 1.39
CA ILE A 38 -5.67 -16.54 1.02
C ILE A 38 -5.90 -17.24 -0.31
N LYS A 39 -5.10 -16.92 -1.34
CA LYS A 39 -5.17 -17.56 -2.65
C LYS A 39 -5.11 -19.08 -2.54
N ALA A 40 -4.15 -19.62 -1.81
CA ALA A 40 -3.99 -21.06 -1.58
C ALA A 40 -5.28 -21.68 -1.00
N GLY A 41 -5.91 -21.02 -0.03
CA GLY A 41 -7.18 -21.48 0.55
C GLY A 41 -8.33 -21.56 -0.46
N PHE A 42 -8.36 -20.64 -1.44
CA PHE A 42 -9.40 -20.57 -2.47
C PHE A 42 -9.13 -21.41 -3.73
N ILE A 43 -7.94 -22.03 -3.85
CA ILE A 43 -7.58 -22.92 -4.97
C ILE A 43 -7.36 -24.37 -4.56
N LYS A 44 -7.22 -24.66 -3.26
CA LYS A 44 -6.81 -25.98 -2.75
C LYS A 44 -7.74 -27.11 -3.20
N GLU A 45 -9.04 -26.95 -3.00
CA GLU A 45 -10.04 -28.00 -3.31
C GLU A 45 -10.68 -27.79 -4.68
N ARG A 46 -10.79 -26.53 -5.11
CA ARG A 46 -11.31 -26.07 -6.41
C ARG A 46 -10.81 -24.66 -6.66
N ASP A 47 -10.66 -24.26 -7.91
CA ASP A 47 -10.26 -22.89 -8.26
C ASP A 47 -11.49 -21.97 -8.32
N VAL A 48 -11.85 -21.41 -7.15
CA VAL A 48 -13.03 -20.53 -7.02
C VAL A 48 -12.88 -19.26 -7.86
N PHE A 49 -11.65 -18.79 -8.08
CA PHE A 49 -11.41 -17.61 -8.90
C PHE A 49 -11.68 -17.90 -10.37
N ALA A 50 -11.17 -19.02 -10.89
CA ALA A 50 -11.43 -19.43 -12.27
C ALA A 50 -12.92 -19.71 -12.52
N GLU A 51 -13.60 -20.40 -11.60
CA GLU A 51 -15.05 -20.66 -11.69
C GLU A 51 -15.88 -19.37 -11.74
N ALA A 52 -15.47 -18.34 -11.00
CA ALA A 52 -16.11 -17.02 -11.00
C ALA A 52 -15.65 -16.12 -12.16
N GLY A 53 -14.65 -16.54 -12.94
CA GLY A 53 -14.00 -15.73 -13.97
C GLY A 53 -13.31 -14.49 -13.40
N ILE A 54 -12.70 -14.60 -12.21
CA ILE A 54 -11.96 -13.56 -11.51
C ILE A 54 -10.46 -13.83 -11.69
N ALA A 55 -9.71 -12.82 -12.13
CA ALA A 55 -8.27 -12.86 -12.10
C ALA A 55 -7.74 -12.41 -10.73
N TYR A 56 -7.06 -13.31 -10.00
CA TYR A 56 -6.42 -12.96 -8.73
C TYR A 56 -5.00 -12.42 -8.98
N ALA A 57 -4.74 -11.19 -8.54
CA ALA A 57 -3.44 -10.53 -8.71
C ALA A 57 -2.83 -10.19 -7.35
N ALA A 58 -1.69 -10.82 -7.05
CA ALA A 58 -0.93 -10.58 -5.82
C ALA A 58 0.54 -10.27 -6.11
N PRO A 59 0.86 -9.13 -6.77
CA PRO A 59 2.25 -8.75 -6.98
C PRO A 59 2.96 -8.47 -5.66
N PHE A 60 4.26 -8.75 -5.63
CA PHE A 60 5.15 -8.30 -4.57
C PHE A 60 5.54 -6.84 -4.81
N VAL A 61 5.35 -5.98 -3.80
CA VAL A 61 5.55 -4.54 -3.93
C VAL A 61 6.33 -3.96 -2.74
N SER A 62 7.38 -3.21 -3.04
CA SER A 62 8.21 -2.47 -2.07
C SER A 62 7.81 -0.99 -2.08
N LEU A 63 6.78 -0.60 -1.33
CA LEU A 63 6.22 0.75 -1.45
C LEU A 63 7.15 1.86 -0.94
N ASP A 64 8.21 1.56 -0.19
CA ASP A 64 9.26 2.55 0.16
C ASP A 64 10.26 2.82 -0.97
N GLU A 65 10.18 2.08 -2.09
CA GLU A 65 11.07 2.22 -3.25
C GLU A 65 10.30 2.77 -4.48
N PRO A 66 9.98 4.07 -4.53
CA PRO A 66 9.06 4.65 -5.53
C PRO A 66 9.53 4.49 -6.98
N ARG A 67 10.83 4.31 -7.21
CA ARG A 67 11.38 4.03 -8.55
C ARG A 67 11.16 2.58 -9.00
N LEU A 68 11.02 1.65 -8.06
CA LEU A 68 10.85 0.23 -8.32
C LEU A 68 9.37 -0.16 -8.45
N VAL A 69 8.50 0.49 -7.69
CA VAL A 69 7.05 0.18 -7.64
C VAL A 69 6.37 0.15 -9.02
N PRO A 70 6.62 1.09 -9.96
CA PRO A 70 6.00 1.04 -11.28
C PRO A 70 6.31 -0.27 -12.02
N LYS A 71 7.55 -0.74 -11.93
CA LYS A 71 7.98 -2.00 -12.55
C LYS A 71 7.30 -3.19 -11.90
N GLN A 72 7.32 -3.27 -10.56
CA GLN A 72 6.71 -4.36 -9.79
C GLN A 72 5.20 -4.50 -10.06
N LEU A 73 4.49 -3.38 -10.06
CA LEU A 73 3.05 -3.37 -10.36
C LEU A 73 2.77 -3.70 -11.83
N PHE A 74 3.54 -3.14 -12.76
CA PHE A 74 3.35 -3.42 -14.18
C PHE A 74 3.56 -4.90 -14.50
N GLU A 75 4.67 -5.48 -14.05
CA GLU A 75 4.98 -6.89 -14.27
C GLU A 75 3.92 -7.81 -13.67
N GLY A 76 3.38 -7.46 -12.51
CA GLY A 76 2.35 -8.25 -11.83
C GLY A 76 0.92 -8.05 -12.32
N LEU A 77 0.64 -6.96 -13.04
CA LEU A 77 -0.72 -6.62 -13.49
C LEU A 77 -0.90 -6.68 -15.01
N ARG A 78 0.16 -6.62 -15.82
CA ARG A 78 0.06 -6.56 -17.30
C ARG A 78 -0.68 -7.75 -17.95
N ASN A 79 -0.67 -8.91 -17.29
CA ASN A 79 -1.37 -10.10 -17.76
C ASN A 79 -2.82 -10.18 -17.25
N VAL A 80 -3.17 -9.34 -16.28
CA VAL A 80 -4.47 -9.34 -15.59
C VAL A 80 -5.34 -8.18 -16.05
N VAL A 81 -4.73 -7.04 -16.38
CA VAL A 81 -5.41 -5.84 -16.89
C VAL A 81 -5.10 -5.70 -18.38
N PRO A 82 -6.04 -6.04 -19.28
CA PRO A 82 -5.82 -5.98 -20.71
C PRO A 82 -5.44 -4.57 -21.18
N GLY A 83 -4.37 -4.49 -21.98
CA GLY A 83 -3.89 -3.22 -22.54
C GLY A 83 -3.11 -2.33 -21.57
N LEU A 84 -2.89 -2.74 -20.32
CA LEU A 84 -2.10 -1.97 -19.36
C LEU A 84 -0.69 -1.73 -19.89
N THR A 85 -0.27 -0.47 -19.89
CA THR A 85 1.09 -0.07 -20.28
C THR A 85 1.96 0.27 -19.07
N ALA A 86 3.28 0.17 -19.25
CA ALA A 86 4.23 0.61 -18.22
C ALA A 86 4.11 2.11 -17.92
N ALA A 87 3.79 2.93 -18.95
CA ALA A 87 3.60 4.36 -18.80
C ALA A 87 2.36 4.70 -17.97
N GLU A 88 1.21 4.05 -18.23
CA GLU A 88 0.00 4.20 -17.42
C GLU A 88 0.23 3.73 -15.98
N THR A 89 0.94 2.62 -15.80
CA THR A 89 1.29 2.13 -14.47
C THR A 89 2.15 3.13 -13.71
N ALA A 90 3.19 3.69 -14.36
CA ALA A 90 4.04 4.72 -13.75
C ALA A 90 3.25 5.98 -13.38
N HIS A 91 2.36 6.44 -14.27
CA HIS A 91 1.50 7.58 -14.00
C HIS A 91 0.55 7.34 -12.82
N ALA A 92 -0.08 6.16 -12.74
CA ALA A 92 -0.96 5.80 -11.63
C ALA A 92 -0.20 5.71 -10.29
N VAL A 93 1.02 5.18 -10.31
CA VAL A 93 1.89 5.11 -9.13
C VAL A 93 2.29 6.51 -8.66
N ASP A 94 2.67 7.40 -9.57
CA ASP A 94 3.02 8.79 -9.25
C ASP A 94 1.82 9.55 -8.62
N ALA A 95 0.62 9.37 -9.18
CA ALA A 95 -0.61 9.91 -8.61
C ALA A 95 -0.87 9.37 -7.19
N GLY A 96 -0.61 8.08 -6.95
CA GLY A 96 -0.73 7.46 -5.63
C GLY A 96 0.25 8.05 -4.60
N TYR A 97 1.51 8.23 -4.97
CA TYR A 97 2.50 8.87 -4.09
C TYR A 97 2.20 10.35 -3.84
N THR A 98 1.73 11.08 -4.85
CA THR A 98 1.27 12.46 -4.70
C THR A 98 0.13 12.55 -3.68
N ALA A 99 -0.89 11.69 -3.81
CA ALA A 99 -2.00 11.65 -2.86
C ALA A 99 -1.55 11.30 -1.43
N LEU A 100 -0.59 10.38 -1.27
CA LEU A 100 0.00 10.02 0.02
C LEU A 100 0.78 11.20 0.63
N ALA A 101 1.57 11.92 -0.18
CA ALA A 101 2.31 13.09 0.26
C ALA A 101 1.38 14.20 0.75
N ASP A 102 0.31 14.48 -0.01
CA ASP A 102 -0.70 15.48 0.37
C ASP A 102 -1.43 15.11 1.66
N PHE A 103 -1.80 13.84 1.82
CA PHE A 103 -2.39 13.32 3.04
C PHE A 103 -1.47 13.50 4.24
N ASN A 104 -0.21 13.10 4.12
CA ASN A 104 0.80 13.26 5.18
C ASN A 104 1.03 14.73 5.54
N ALA A 105 1.08 15.61 4.54
CA ALA A 105 1.24 17.05 4.76
C ALA A 105 0.04 17.65 5.52
N ARG A 106 -1.20 17.25 5.18
CA ARG A 106 -2.41 17.65 5.91
C ARG A 106 -2.37 17.19 7.37
N LEU A 107 -2.04 15.92 7.61
CA LEU A 107 -1.94 15.38 8.97
C LEU A 107 -0.87 16.10 9.78
N ARG A 108 0.31 16.37 9.21
CA ARG A 108 1.39 17.10 9.88
C ARG A 108 0.98 18.51 10.27
N ARG A 109 0.29 19.24 9.39
CA ARG A 109 -0.28 20.56 9.72
C ARG A 109 -1.26 20.45 10.87
N LYS A 110 -2.15 19.46 10.85
CA LYS A 110 -3.13 19.28 11.93
C LYS A 110 -2.47 18.95 13.26
N SER A 111 -1.45 18.07 13.26
CA SER A 111 -0.67 17.78 14.46
C SER A 111 0.01 19.02 15.02
N ARG A 112 0.54 19.89 14.15
CA ARG A 112 1.15 21.16 14.57
C ARG A 112 0.13 22.09 15.22
N GLU A 113 -1.06 22.25 14.65
CA GLU A 113 -2.14 23.05 15.25
C GLU A 113 -2.50 22.58 16.66
N VAL A 114 -2.56 21.25 16.87
CA VAL A 114 -2.83 20.66 18.20
C VAL A 114 -1.72 20.99 19.19
N LEU A 115 -0.45 20.89 18.78
CA LEU A 115 0.70 21.22 19.63
C LEU A 115 0.73 22.70 20.01
N GLU A 116 0.48 23.60 19.04
CA GLU A 116 0.41 25.05 19.27
C GLU A 116 -0.74 25.41 20.22
N TRP A 117 -1.89 24.74 20.07
CA TRP A 117 -3.01 24.90 21.00
C TRP A 117 -2.69 24.40 22.41
N CYS A 118 -2.11 23.20 22.56
CA CYS A 118 -1.67 22.69 23.87
C CYS A 118 -0.74 23.68 24.59
N ALA A 119 0.24 24.22 23.86
CA ALA A 119 1.20 25.19 24.39
C ALA A 119 0.52 26.49 24.84
N ARG A 120 -0.39 27.04 24.00
CA ARG A 120 -1.11 28.29 24.30
C ARG A 120 -2.06 28.14 25.49
N GLU A 121 -2.78 27.02 25.57
CA GLU A 121 -3.79 26.78 26.61
C GLU A 121 -3.21 26.12 27.88
N ASN A 122 -1.88 25.95 27.97
CA ASN A 122 -1.19 25.23 29.05
C ASN A 122 -1.78 23.84 29.33
N ARG A 123 -2.02 23.07 28.26
CA ARG A 123 -2.59 21.71 28.33
C ARG A 123 -1.54 20.67 27.99
N ALA A 124 -1.62 19.53 28.69
CA ALA A 124 -0.82 18.37 28.36
C ALA A 124 -1.20 17.81 26.98
N CYS A 125 -0.18 17.37 26.23
CA CYS A 125 -0.33 16.79 24.90
C CYS A 125 0.22 15.35 24.92
N LEU A 126 -0.58 14.38 24.48
CA LEU A 126 -0.21 12.96 24.41
C LEU A 126 0.07 12.56 22.96
N LEU A 127 1.28 12.07 22.69
CA LEU A 127 1.65 11.51 21.40
C LEU A 127 1.51 10.00 21.45
N VAL A 128 0.59 9.45 20.64
CA VAL A 128 0.49 8.01 20.43
C VAL A 128 1.41 7.63 19.27
N LEU A 129 2.39 6.78 19.57
CA LEU A 129 3.26 6.16 18.56
C LEU A 129 2.77 4.75 18.30
N ALA A 130 2.29 4.51 17.09
CA ALA A 130 1.80 3.20 16.65
C ALA A 130 2.19 2.94 15.20
N ARG A 131 2.19 1.66 14.83
CA ARG A 131 2.17 1.27 13.41
C ARG A 131 0.70 1.13 12.99
N PRO A 132 0.29 1.71 11.85
CA PRO A 132 -1.05 1.50 11.30
C PRO A 132 -1.28 0.03 10.92
#